data_AF-A0AAV9ZIX4-F1
#
_entry.id   AF-A0AAV9ZIX4-F1
#
_cell.length_a   1.000
_cell.length_b   1.000
_cell.length_c   1.000
_cell.angle_alpha   90.00
_cell.angle_beta   90.00
_cell.angle_gamma   90.00
#
_symmetry.space_group_name_H-M   'P 1'
#
loop_
_entity.id
_entity.type
_entity.pdbx_description
1 polymer ?
#
loop_
_entity_poly.entity_id
_entity_poly.type
_entity_poly.pdbx_seq_one_letter_code
_entity_poly.pdbx_strand_id
1 'polypeptide(L)'
;MGTRHRFTAIPFEAREAIVVKLFRNEPLDEEDDDTRVLVGECKEIIHPSHLPRNGQCSRNHYRDGGHAIAELEKRTCDAKLSLFIPIDPNDLRAVIIPLAGLTKKVPLSRRTTLGVDQSNSIVEAAALEQDLEGRMVQELHPGMLNNLNSRMVPTLKQAQGLADVIILRQMNCNSPPMHFDDILKLIWKTCLVHFNRGVFGLRDHVTDEVLQYLLSFPHLTTSEDIQDYYTFCAESTNPKVQGKHWDLTPNDTNPIEGSHAQDNQIKPTSRPLLEAILLAKDLDAQTARIIEEMVASGVLENPNNSLQARFKLKAQRQARAQEKRRTSDAELITRKESRNLQSKMKATQQENEDLRKQIALLTQASAPSPSNSIIDVDALSDSDDDFDYAAALKSNVMSPIFKKMARDYAMPGVDDESN
;
A
#
# COMPACT_ATOMS: atom_id res chain seq x y z
N MET A 1 7.37 40.94 24.86
CA MET A 1 7.93 39.79 24.11
C MET A 1 6.79 38.84 23.79
N GLY A 2 6.27 38.88 22.56
CA GLY A 2 5.10 38.08 22.18
C GLY A 2 5.51 36.64 21.89
N THR A 3 5.09 35.70 22.74
CA THR A 3 5.21 34.27 22.49
C THR A 3 4.33 33.90 21.30
N ARG A 4 4.94 33.79 20.11
CA ARG A 4 4.27 33.19 18.96
C ARG A 4 4.01 31.72 19.30
N HIS A 5 2.76 31.40 19.63
CA HIS A 5 2.34 30.03 19.82
C HIS A 5 2.62 29.26 18.52
N ARG A 6 3.46 28.23 18.62
CA ARG A 6 3.77 27.35 17.50
C ARG A 6 2.75 26.22 17.51
N PHE A 7 1.74 26.32 16.67
CA PHE A 7 0.79 25.24 16.48
C PHE A 7 1.44 24.17 15.61
N THR A 8 1.54 22.96 16.14
CA THR A 8 2.00 21.79 15.39
C THR A 8 0.86 20.79 15.38
N ALA A 9 0.49 20.29 14.21
CA ALA A 9 -0.56 19.28 14.11
C ALA A 9 -0.11 17.99 14.81
N ILE A 10 -1.00 17.41 15.60
CA ILE A 10 -0.79 16.09 16.20
C ILE A 10 -0.77 15.07 15.04
N PRO A 11 0.26 14.22 14.91
CA PRO A 11 0.31 13.19 13.87
C PRO A 11 -0.92 12.29 13.93
N PHE A 12 -1.40 11.81 12.78
CA PHE A 12 -2.57 10.90 12.71
C PHE A 12 -2.33 9.60 13.49
N GLU A 13 -1.07 9.19 13.60
CA GLU A 13 -0.64 7.99 14.31
C GLU A 13 -0.67 8.16 15.84
N ALA A 14 -0.87 9.37 16.35
CA ALA A 14 -0.98 9.61 17.78
C ALA A 14 -2.32 9.07 18.31
N ARG A 15 -2.25 8.14 19.27
CA ARG A 15 -3.44 7.61 19.95
C ARG A 15 -4.02 8.68 20.85
N GLU A 16 -5.17 9.23 20.45
CA GLU A 16 -5.85 10.32 21.16
C GLU A 16 -6.11 10.00 22.65
N ALA A 17 -6.39 8.73 22.97
CA ALA A 17 -6.57 8.28 24.36
C ALA A 17 -5.33 8.52 25.25
N ILE A 18 -4.12 8.25 24.75
CA ILE A 18 -2.86 8.49 25.49
C ILE A 18 -2.63 9.99 25.65
N VAL A 19 -2.89 10.76 24.59
CA VAL A 19 -2.79 12.23 24.62
C VAL A 19 -3.74 12.80 25.68
N VAL A 20 -4.98 12.33 25.74
CA VAL A 20 -5.97 12.74 26.74
C VAL A 20 -5.51 12.42 28.16
N LYS A 21 -5.00 11.19 28.43
CA LYS A 21 -4.41 10.84 29.74
C LYS A 21 -3.28 11.80 30.11
N LEU A 22 -2.39 12.11 29.16
CA LEU A 22 -1.27 13.04 29.35
C LEU A 22 -1.73 14.45 29.72
N PHE A 23 -2.75 14.98 29.03
CA PHE A 23 -3.31 16.31 29.33
C PHE A 23 -4.07 16.37 30.66
N ARG A 24 -4.46 15.22 31.22
CA ARG A 24 -5.12 15.11 32.53
C ARG A 24 -4.15 14.83 33.68
N ASN A 25 -2.85 14.71 33.41
CA ASN A 25 -1.85 14.22 34.37
C ASN A 25 -2.23 12.85 34.99
N GLU A 26 -2.94 12.00 34.23
CA GLU A 26 -3.20 10.62 34.63
C GLU A 26 -1.95 9.77 34.36
N PRO A 27 -1.59 8.82 35.24
CA PRO A 27 -0.50 7.90 34.97
C PRO A 27 -0.81 7.07 33.71
N LEU A 28 0.22 6.79 32.90
CA LEU A 28 0.09 5.88 31.77
C LEU A 28 0.20 4.44 32.30
N ASP A 29 -0.76 3.59 31.95
CA ASP A 29 -0.80 2.20 32.39
C ASP A 29 0.36 1.43 31.74
N GLU A 30 1.10 0.63 32.52
CA GLU A 30 2.24 -0.16 32.01
C GLU A 30 1.82 -1.20 30.95
N GLU A 31 0.54 -1.58 30.94
CA GLU A 31 -0.07 -2.52 29.97
C GLU A 31 -0.46 -1.87 28.63
N ASP A 32 -0.41 -0.54 28.51
CA ASP A 32 -0.49 0.12 27.21
C ASP A 32 0.85 -0.16 26.47
N ASP A 33 1.03 -1.39 25.96
CA ASP A 33 2.26 -2.05 25.44
C ASP A 33 3.03 -1.28 24.35
N ASP A 34 2.45 -0.19 23.82
CA ASP A 34 3.10 0.78 22.93
C ASP A 34 3.82 1.92 23.68
N THR A 35 3.69 1.98 25.01
CA THR A 35 4.48 2.82 25.92
C THR A 35 5.83 2.19 26.27
N ARG A 36 6.26 1.18 25.50
CA ARG A 36 7.65 1.15 25.03
C ARG A 36 7.92 2.48 24.34
N VAL A 37 8.10 3.53 25.16
CA VAL A 37 8.93 4.68 24.90
C VAL A 37 10.05 4.11 24.06
N LEU A 38 10.28 4.69 22.89
CA LEU A 38 11.40 4.36 22.03
C LEU A 38 12.68 4.70 22.80
N VAL A 39 12.94 4.00 23.90
CA VAL A 39 14.15 3.94 24.70
C VAL A 39 15.09 3.18 23.80
N GLY A 40 15.63 3.93 22.86
CA GLY A 40 16.41 3.44 21.78
C GLY A 40 17.21 4.61 21.24
N GLU A 41 18.38 4.30 20.75
CA GLU A 41 19.20 5.28 20.06
C GLU A 41 18.45 5.78 18.83
N CYS A 42 18.46 7.09 18.58
CA CYS A 42 17.95 7.62 17.33
C CYS A 42 18.85 7.13 16.19
N LYS A 43 18.31 6.23 15.36
CA LYS A 43 19.00 5.68 14.18
C LYS A 43 18.56 6.38 12.89
N GLU A 44 18.15 7.65 12.98
CA GLU A 44 17.77 8.41 11.79
C GLU A 44 19.00 8.78 10.96
N ILE A 45 18.90 8.51 9.65
CA ILE A 45 19.98 8.76 8.70
C ILE A 45 19.52 9.90 7.81
N ILE A 46 20.19 11.04 7.96
CA ILE A 46 19.88 12.28 7.25
C ILE A 46 20.84 12.38 6.06
N HIS A 47 20.30 12.61 4.86
CA HIS A 47 21.14 12.85 3.69
C HIS A 47 21.95 14.14 3.87
N PRO A 48 23.23 14.22 3.41
CA PRO A 48 24.10 15.38 3.63
C PRO A 48 23.50 16.73 3.20
N SER A 49 22.67 16.76 2.14
CA SER A 49 21.99 17.98 1.68
C SER A 49 20.91 18.51 2.62
N HIS A 50 20.43 17.68 3.56
CA HIS A 50 19.40 18.03 4.54
C HIS A 50 19.99 18.20 5.94
N LEU A 51 21.32 18.23 6.07
CA LEU A 51 21.98 18.51 7.35
C LEU A 51 21.63 19.94 7.79
N PRO A 52 21.02 20.10 8.98
CA PRO A 52 20.81 21.44 9.52
C PRO A 52 22.17 22.07 9.86
N ARG A 53 22.28 23.39 9.69
CA ARG A 53 23.55 24.12 9.79
C ARG A 53 24.26 23.99 11.15
N ASN A 54 23.50 23.67 12.20
CA ASN A 54 24.00 23.47 13.56
C ASN A 54 24.51 22.04 13.82
N GLY A 55 24.39 21.11 12.86
CA GLY A 55 24.80 19.71 13.04
C GLY A 55 23.95 18.93 14.06
N GLN A 56 22.78 19.46 14.45
CA GLN A 56 21.92 18.84 15.46
C GLN A 56 20.77 18.08 14.79
N CYS A 57 20.33 16.97 15.38
CA CYS A 57 19.18 16.24 14.86
C CYS A 57 17.91 17.09 14.96
N SER A 58 17.06 17.05 13.92
CA SER A 58 15.80 17.79 13.90
C SER A 58 14.70 17.17 14.76
N ARG A 59 14.89 15.94 15.25
CA ARG A 59 13.94 15.28 16.14
C ARG A 59 14.19 15.68 17.59
N ASN A 60 13.13 15.62 18.39
CA ASN A 60 13.25 15.79 19.83
C ASN A 60 13.84 14.51 20.43
N HIS A 61 14.88 14.65 21.23
CA HIS A 61 15.45 13.56 22.01
C HIS A 61 15.19 13.81 23.49
N TYR A 62 15.06 12.74 24.25
CA TYR A 62 14.97 12.78 25.70
C TYR A 62 16.03 11.85 26.28
N ARG A 63 16.85 12.37 27.20
CA ARG A 63 17.89 11.63 27.91
C ARG A 63 17.82 12.02 29.39
N ASP A 64 17.84 11.02 30.28
CA ASP A 64 17.82 11.21 31.74
C ASP A 64 16.66 12.07 32.25
N GLY A 65 15.47 11.90 31.66
CA GLY A 65 14.26 12.64 32.04
C GLY A 65 14.20 14.10 31.53
N GLY A 66 15.22 14.57 30.81
CA GLY A 66 15.26 15.90 30.20
C GLY A 66 15.20 15.87 28.68
N HIS A 67 14.72 16.96 28.07
CA HIS A 67 14.89 17.18 26.63
C HIS A 67 16.38 17.37 26.34
N ALA A 68 16.89 16.63 25.36
CA ALA A 68 18.26 16.67 24.92
C ALA A 68 18.33 16.98 23.43
N ILE A 69 19.36 17.71 23.03
CA ILE A 69 19.66 17.98 21.62
C ILE A 69 20.74 16.97 21.19
N ALA A 70 20.40 16.08 20.25
CA ALA A 70 21.37 15.12 19.75
C ALA A 70 22.27 15.73 18.67
N GLU A 71 23.55 15.38 18.69
CA GLU A 71 24.53 15.72 17.67
C GLU A 71 24.52 14.67 16.55
N LEU A 72 24.65 15.11 15.30
CA LEU A 72 24.69 14.22 14.15
C LEU A 72 26.12 13.73 13.91
N GLU A 73 26.31 12.41 13.90
CA GLU A 73 27.58 11.79 13.54
C GLU A 73 27.72 11.75 12.01
N LYS A 74 28.68 12.49 11.46
CA LYS A 74 29.00 12.44 10.02
C LYS A 74 29.84 11.19 9.72
N ARG A 75 29.24 10.21 9.07
CA ARG A 75 29.96 9.02 8.57
C ARG A 75 30.35 9.20 7.11
N THR A 76 31.62 8.95 6.79
CA THR A 76 32.10 8.90 5.41
C THR A 76 31.78 7.53 4.81
N CYS A 77 31.37 7.51 3.55
CA CYS A 77 31.22 6.27 2.80
C CYS A 77 32.55 5.95 2.13
N ASP A 78 33.11 4.77 2.42
CA ASP A 78 34.37 4.31 1.80
C ASP A 78 34.17 3.84 0.34
N ALA A 79 32.93 3.83 -0.16
CA ALA A 79 32.63 3.48 -1.54
C ALA A 79 33.29 4.48 -2.49
N LYS A 80 34.03 3.96 -3.47
CA LYS A 80 34.65 4.77 -4.51
C LYS A 80 33.78 4.67 -5.76
N LEU A 81 33.51 5.80 -6.40
CA LEU A 81 32.85 5.87 -7.71
C LEU A 81 33.87 6.31 -8.74
N SER A 82 33.95 5.60 -9.86
CA SER A 82 34.66 6.07 -11.05
C SER A 82 33.65 6.69 -12.01
N LEU A 83 33.82 7.98 -12.30
CA LEU A 83 33.05 8.71 -13.28
C LEU A 83 33.85 8.79 -14.58
N PHE A 84 33.33 8.20 -15.65
CA PHE A 84 33.90 8.32 -16.99
C PHE A 84 33.08 9.33 -17.78
N ILE A 85 33.72 10.44 -18.13
CA ILE A 85 33.14 11.50 -18.96
C ILE A 85 33.78 11.36 -20.35
N PRO A 86 32.99 11.31 -21.43
CA PRO A 86 33.49 11.34 -22.80
C PRO A 86 34.38 12.57 -23.04
N ILE A 87 35.38 12.44 -23.93
CA ILE A 87 36.27 13.56 -24.27
C ILE A 87 35.54 14.61 -25.13
N ASP A 88 34.54 14.20 -25.90
CA ASP A 88 33.74 15.10 -26.72
C ASP A 88 32.91 16.03 -25.82
N PRO A 89 33.14 17.36 -25.85
CA PRO A 89 32.41 18.31 -25.01
C PRO A 89 30.91 18.41 -25.34
N ASN A 90 30.47 17.89 -26.49
CA ASN A 90 29.05 17.86 -26.86
C ASN A 90 28.33 16.61 -26.34
N ASP A 91 29.06 15.61 -25.85
CA ASP A 91 28.49 14.38 -25.30
C ASP A 91 28.25 14.53 -23.80
N LEU A 92 27.02 14.91 -23.43
CA LEU A 92 26.59 15.15 -22.04
C LEU A 92 26.34 13.86 -21.23
N ARG A 93 26.76 12.70 -21.74
CA ARG A 93 26.60 11.43 -21.03
C ARG A 93 27.76 11.21 -20.05
N ALA A 94 27.52 10.51 -18.96
CA ALA A 94 28.56 10.04 -18.07
C ALA A 94 28.28 8.60 -17.63
N VAL A 95 29.34 7.79 -17.52
CA VAL A 95 29.25 6.42 -17.01
C VAL A 95 29.78 6.41 -15.58
N ILE A 96 28.91 6.05 -14.62
CA ILE A 96 29.28 5.91 -13.21
C ILE A 96 29.48 4.43 -12.91
N ILE A 97 30.71 4.03 -12.62
CA ILE A 97 31.03 2.66 -12.20
C ILE A 97 31.37 2.67 -10.71
N PRO A 98 30.54 2.04 -9.84
CA PRO A 98 30.94 1.84 -8.46
C PRO A 98 32.13 0.86 -8.42
N LEU A 99 33.25 1.30 -7.87
CA LEU A 99 34.42 0.46 -7.69
C LEU A 99 34.15 -0.48 -6.51
N ALA A 100 34.36 -1.78 -6.74
CA ALA A 100 34.19 -2.81 -5.72
C ALA A 100 35.25 -2.63 -4.60
N GLY A 101 34.86 -1.94 -3.53
CA GLY A 101 35.55 -1.90 -2.25
C GLY A 101 34.59 -2.36 -1.16
N LEU A 102 35.10 -3.09 -0.16
CA LEU A 102 34.39 -3.66 0.99
C LEU A 102 33.21 -2.78 1.42
N THR A 103 32.00 -3.14 0.99
CA THR A 103 30.77 -2.47 1.40
C THR A 103 30.49 -2.84 2.84
N LYS A 104 31.12 -2.14 3.79
CA LYS A 104 30.50 -2.01 5.10
C LYS A 104 29.11 -1.45 4.84
N LYS A 105 28.08 -2.17 5.25
CA LYS A 105 26.67 -1.81 5.05
C LYS A 105 26.41 -0.47 5.74
N VAL A 106 26.65 0.64 5.05
CA VAL A 106 26.19 1.94 5.50
C VAL A 106 24.69 1.95 5.26
N PRO A 107 23.87 2.11 6.30
CA PRO A 107 22.44 2.14 6.10
C PRO A 107 22.08 3.38 5.25
N LEU A 108 21.19 3.20 4.29
CA LEU A 108 20.81 4.26 3.34
C LEU A 108 19.80 5.21 3.99
N SER A 109 19.95 6.51 3.77
CA SER A 109 18.91 7.47 4.13
C SER A 109 17.63 7.15 3.36
N ARG A 110 16.48 7.08 4.03
CA ARG A 110 15.18 7.02 3.34
C ARG A 110 15.08 8.24 2.41
N ARG A 111 14.82 8.03 1.11
CA ARG A 111 14.42 9.13 0.22
C ARG A 111 13.13 9.72 0.74
N THR A 112 13.16 10.98 1.15
CA THR A 112 11.95 11.76 1.41
C THR A 112 11.33 12.14 0.06
N THR A 113 10.00 12.13 -0.02
CA THR A 113 9.24 12.56 -1.21
C THR A 113 9.64 13.95 -1.70
N LEU A 114 10.01 14.84 -0.77
CA LEU A 114 10.54 16.19 -1.06
C LEU A 114 11.84 16.18 -1.90
N GLY A 115 12.68 15.15 -1.79
CA GLY A 115 13.91 15.05 -2.58
C GLY A 115 13.64 14.73 -4.06
N VAL A 116 12.51 14.08 -4.37
CA VAL A 116 12.10 13.79 -5.75
C VAL A 116 11.63 15.09 -6.43
N ASP A 117 10.84 15.91 -5.72
CA ASP A 117 10.29 17.15 -6.25
C ASP A 117 11.37 18.22 -6.51
N GLN A 118 12.36 18.34 -5.60
CA GLN A 118 13.50 19.26 -5.81
C GLN A 118 14.46 18.81 -6.92
N SER A 119 14.68 17.50 -7.07
CA SER A 119 15.54 16.98 -8.14
C SER A 119 14.94 17.28 -9.52
N ASN A 120 13.62 17.17 -9.65
CA ASN A 120 12.90 17.51 -10.89
C ASN A 120 12.95 19.01 -11.19
N SER A 121 12.84 19.86 -10.17
CA SER A 121 12.96 21.33 -10.31
C SER A 121 14.37 21.79 -10.74
N ILE A 122 15.44 21.11 -10.31
CA ILE A 122 16.82 21.45 -10.71
C ILE A 122 17.09 21.01 -12.17
N VAL A 123 16.49 19.90 -12.61
CA VAL A 123 16.56 19.45 -14.01
C VAL A 123 15.80 20.42 -14.94
N GLU A 124 14.68 21.00 -14.50
CA GLU A 124 13.98 22.07 -15.22
C GLU A 124 14.77 23.37 -15.27
N ALA A 125 15.47 23.75 -14.19
CA ALA A 125 16.25 24.99 -14.15
C ALA A 125 17.55 24.92 -14.99
N ALA A 126 18.15 23.74 -15.12
CA ALA A 126 19.35 23.52 -15.95
C ALA A 126 19.05 23.56 -17.47
N ALA A 127 17.78 23.47 -17.86
CA ALA A 127 17.37 23.53 -19.28
C ALA A 127 17.22 24.96 -19.82
N LEU A 128 17.47 26.00 -19.01
CA LEU A 128 17.11 27.38 -19.33
C LEU A 128 18.27 28.36 -19.62
N GLU A 129 19.53 27.91 -19.70
CA GLU A 129 20.66 28.78 -20.10
C GLU A 129 21.60 28.09 -21.10
N GLN A 130 21.54 28.49 -22.38
CA GLN A 130 22.64 29.18 -23.09
C GLN A 130 22.33 29.39 -24.59
N ASP A 131 22.37 30.67 -24.97
CA ASP A 131 22.66 31.16 -26.32
C ASP A 131 23.98 30.58 -26.84
N LEU A 132 23.95 29.97 -28.04
CA LEU A 132 25.06 30.01 -28.98
C LEU A 132 24.53 30.15 -30.42
N GLU A 133 25.03 31.20 -31.05
CA GLU A 133 24.64 31.76 -32.33
C GLU A 133 25.05 30.88 -33.53
N GLY A 134 24.12 30.71 -34.48
CA GLY A 134 24.40 30.77 -35.93
C GLY A 134 25.12 29.60 -36.62
N ARG A 135 24.36 28.79 -37.37
CA ARG A 135 24.34 28.73 -38.85
C ARG A 135 23.57 27.50 -39.36
N MET A 136 22.69 27.73 -40.33
CA MET A 136 22.03 26.70 -41.15
C MET A 136 22.97 26.17 -42.25
N VAL A 137 22.76 24.93 -42.69
CA VAL A 137 22.98 24.52 -44.08
C VAL A 137 21.81 23.62 -44.52
N GLN A 138 21.34 23.93 -45.72
CA GLN A 138 20.14 23.48 -46.41
C GLN A 138 20.20 22.04 -46.96
N GLU A 139 18.99 21.54 -47.21
CA GLU A 139 18.57 20.71 -48.35
C GLU A 139 19.27 19.36 -48.59
N LEU A 140 18.49 18.27 -48.47
CA LEU A 140 18.43 17.23 -49.49
C LEU A 140 17.05 16.53 -49.50
N HIS A 141 16.29 16.97 -50.51
CA HIS A 141 15.21 16.36 -51.31
C HIS A 141 14.04 15.55 -50.71
N PRO A 142 12.77 15.96 -51.01
CA PRO A 142 11.56 15.17 -50.80
C PRO A 142 11.39 14.20 -51.98
N GLY A 143 11.57 12.90 -51.72
CA GLY A 143 11.30 11.90 -52.74
C GLY A 143 11.99 10.60 -52.46
N MET A 144 11.60 9.91 -51.39
CA MET A 144 11.71 8.45 -51.27
C MET A 144 10.82 7.97 -50.10
N LEU A 145 9.53 8.32 -50.19
CA LEU A 145 8.46 7.55 -49.58
C LEU A 145 8.12 6.43 -50.56
N ASN A 146 8.41 5.18 -50.20
CA ASN A 146 7.44 4.08 -50.26
C ASN A 146 8.03 2.74 -49.80
N ASN A 147 7.24 2.07 -48.97
CA ASN A 147 7.19 0.63 -48.70
C ASN A 147 8.34 0.00 -47.92
N LEU A 148 8.16 -0.08 -46.59
CA LEU A 148 8.09 -1.34 -45.84
C LEU A 148 7.60 -1.05 -44.41
N ASN A 149 6.30 -0.79 -44.31
CA ASN A 149 5.57 -0.91 -43.04
C ASN A 149 5.35 -2.40 -42.76
N SER A 150 5.98 -2.94 -41.71
CA SER A 150 5.33 -3.96 -40.88
C SER A 150 6.08 -4.31 -39.60
N ARG A 151 5.32 -4.12 -38.51
CA ARG A 151 5.16 -5.01 -37.35
C ARG A 151 6.28 -5.08 -36.32
N MET A 152 6.06 -4.42 -35.18
CA MET A 152 6.38 -5.01 -33.88
C MET A 152 5.42 -4.53 -32.78
N VAL A 153 5.21 -5.42 -31.81
CA VAL A 153 3.98 -5.63 -31.04
C VAL A 153 3.87 -4.70 -29.81
N PRO A 154 2.65 -4.27 -29.40
CA PRO A 154 2.39 -3.52 -28.16
C PRO A 154 2.92 -4.14 -26.84
N THR A 155 3.31 -5.41 -26.86
CA THR A 155 3.76 -6.21 -25.71
C THR A 155 5.06 -5.71 -25.08
N LEU A 156 5.93 -5.03 -25.83
CA LEU A 156 7.24 -4.60 -25.31
C LEU A 156 7.13 -3.48 -24.26
N LYS A 157 6.08 -2.65 -24.32
CA LYS A 157 5.88 -1.53 -23.38
C LYS A 157 5.20 -1.97 -22.09
N GLN A 158 4.29 -2.94 -22.16
CA GLN A 158 3.75 -3.62 -20.97
C GLN A 158 4.85 -4.41 -20.23
N ALA A 159 5.76 -5.04 -20.99
CA ALA A 159 6.95 -5.68 -20.44
C ALA A 159 7.85 -4.69 -19.69
N GLN A 160 8.08 -3.51 -20.26
CA GLN A 160 8.90 -2.47 -19.65
C GLN A 160 8.23 -1.85 -18.42
N GLY A 161 6.95 -1.49 -18.48
CA GLY A 161 6.22 -0.95 -17.32
C GLY A 161 6.12 -1.93 -16.15
N LEU A 162 5.96 -3.23 -16.43
CA LEU A 162 6.01 -4.25 -15.37
C LEU A 162 7.43 -4.47 -14.85
N ALA A 163 8.44 -4.46 -15.71
CA ALA A 163 9.84 -4.52 -15.30
C ALA A 163 10.18 -3.36 -14.35
N ASP A 164 9.75 -2.14 -14.68
CA ASP A 164 9.95 -0.95 -13.85
C ASP A 164 9.26 -1.08 -12.48
N VAL A 165 8.02 -1.59 -12.44
CA VAL A 165 7.30 -1.84 -11.17
C VAL A 165 7.95 -2.94 -10.34
N ILE A 166 8.49 -3.98 -10.98
CA ILE A 166 9.20 -5.07 -10.31
C ILE A 166 10.54 -4.56 -9.75
N ILE A 167 11.31 -3.80 -10.53
CA ILE A 167 12.56 -3.15 -10.10
C ILE A 167 12.28 -2.21 -8.93
N LEU A 168 11.23 -1.38 -9.01
CA LEU A 168 10.81 -0.49 -7.92
C LEU A 168 10.41 -1.25 -6.65
N ARG A 169 9.75 -2.41 -6.77
CA ARG A 169 9.45 -3.28 -5.61
C ARG A 169 10.72 -3.90 -5.02
N GLN A 170 11.67 -4.34 -5.85
CA GLN A 170 12.93 -4.89 -5.36
C GLN A 170 13.77 -3.86 -4.61
N MET A 171 13.83 -2.63 -5.13
CA MET A 171 14.52 -1.52 -4.49
C MET A 171 13.90 -1.13 -3.13
N ASN A 172 12.61 -1.42 -2.90
CA ASN A 172 11.90 -1.04 -1.68
C ASN A 172 11.75 -2.16 -0.63
N CYS A 173 11.95 -3.43 -0.99
CA CYS A 173 11.59 -4.56 -0.12
C CYS A 173 12.75 -5.38 0.49
N ASN A 174 14.02 -4.99 0.29
CA ASN A 174 15.18 -5.82 0.71
C ASN A 174 15.15 -7.28 0.20
N SER A 175 14.34 -7.55 -0.82
CA SER A 175 14.27 -8.88 -1.42
C SER A 175 15.56 -9.17 -2.19
N PRO A 176 16.03 -10.44 -2.23
CA PRO A 176 17.15 -10.81 -3.07
C PRO A 176 16.89 -10.43 -4.54
N PRO A 177 17.96 -10.08 -5.29
CA PRO A 177 17.83 -9.74 -6.70
C PRO A 177 17.16 -10.90 -7.46
N MET A 178 16.16 -10.58 -8.28
CA MET A 178 15.45 -11.59 -9.08
C MET A 178 16.30 -11.89 -10.29
N HIS A 179 16.34 -13.16 -10.68
CA HIS A 179 16.90 -13.53 -11.95
C HIS A 179 16.04 -12.95 -13.09
N PHE A 180 16.68 -12.55 -14.19
CA PHE A 180 16.01 -11.99 -15.37
C PHE A 180 14.86 -12.88 -15.88
N ASP A 181 15.04 -14.20 -15.83
CA ASP A 181 14.02 -15.17 -16.24
C ASP A 181 12.74 -15.10 -15.39
N ASP A 182 12.83 -14.73 -14.12
CA ASP A 182 11.66 -14.63 -13.25
C ASP A 182 10.86 -13.35 -13.52
N ILE A 183 11.54 -12.29 -13.95
CA ILE A 183 10.92 -11.05 -14.42
C ILE A 183 10.19 -11.31 -15.74
N LEU A 184 10.83 -12.02 -16.69
CA LEU A 184 10.19 -12.40 -17.96
C LEU A 184 8.96 -13.29 -17.74
N LYS A 185 9.01 -14.25 -16.82
CA LYS A 185 7.84 -15.07 -16.45
C LYS A 185 6.69 -14.23 -15.92
N LEU A 186 6.97 -13.21 -15.10
CA LEU A 186 5.95 -12.30 -14.57
C LEU A 186 5.34 -11.44 -15.68
N ILE A 187 6.16 -10.90 -16.58
CA ILE A 187 5.73 -10.14 -17.76
C ILE A 187 4.80 -10.98 -18.61
N TRP A 188 5.25 -12.17 -19.04
CA TRP A 188 4.43 -13.07 -19.85
C TRP A 188 3.14 -13.47 -19.16
N LYS A 189 3.16 -13.69 -17.83
CA LYS A 189 1.94 -13.98 -17.07
C LYS A 189 0.93 -12.83 -17.09
N THR A 190 1.38 -11.57 -16.98
CA THR A 190 0.46 -10.41 -17.03
C THR A 190 -0.08 -10.17 -18.43
N CYS A 191 0.74 -10.30 -19.47
CA CYS A 191 0.31 -10.23 -20.87
C CYS A 191 -0.70 -11.34 -21.19
N LEU A 192 -0.48 -12.56 -20.70
CA LEU A 192 -1.39 -13.69 -20.88
C LEU A 192 -2.74 -13.46 -20.17
N VAL A 193 -2.75 -12.83 -18.98
CA VAL A 193 -4.00 -12.48 -18.29
C VAL A 193 -4.81 -11.44 -19.07
N HIS A 194 -4.15 -10.41 -19.62
CA HIS A 194 -4.84 -9.40 -20.45
C HIS A 194 -5.30 -9.97 -21.78
N PHE A 195 -4.47 -10.79 -22.42
CA PHE A 195 -4.83 -11.56 -23.61
C PHE A 195 -6.08 -12.42 -23.34
N ASN A 196 -6.05 -13.25 -22.31
CA ASN A 196 -7.18 -14.11 -21.94
C ASN A 196 -8.44 -13.30 -21.63
N ARG A 197 -8.33 -12.18 -20.89
CA ARG A 197 -9.50 -11.32 -20.61
C ARG A 197 -10.08 -10.70 -21.88
N GLY A 198 -9.25 -10.23 -22.79
CA GLY A 198 -9.68 -9.70 -24.09
C GLY A 198 -10.39 -10.77 -24.92
N VAL A 199 -9.79 -11.96 -25.01
CA VAL A 199 -10.36 -13.10 -25.74
C VAL A 199 -11.65 -13.61 -25.08
N PHE A 200 -11.71 -13.74 -23.75
CA PHE A 200 -12.94 -14.13 -23.04
C PHE A 200 -14.07 -13.12 -23.18
N GLY A 201 -13.77 -11.83 -23.39
CA GLY A 201 -14.76 -10.81 -23.71
C GLY A 201 -15.46 -11.05 -25.06
N LEU A 202 -14.93 -11.92 -25.92
CA LEU A 202 -15.55 -12.32 -27.18
C LEU A 202 -16.50 -13.50 -27.04
N ARG A 203 -16.60 -14.15 -25.86
CA ARG A 203 -17.38 -15.38 -25.66
C ARG A 203 -18.84 -15.27 -26.11
N ASP A 204 -19.47 -14.11 -25.93
CA ASP A 204 -20.87 -13.89 -26.33
C ASP A 204 -21.02 -13.53 -27.82
N HIS A 205 -19.91 -13.48 -28.56
CA HIS A 205 -19.86 -13.02 -29.95
C HIS A 205 -19.31 -14.06 -30.91
N VAL A 206 -18.49 -14.99 -30.46
CA VAL A 206 -17.91 -16.06 -31.29
C VAL A 206 -18.40 -17.43 -30.84
N THR A 207 -18.28 -18.44 -31.70
CA THR A 207 -18.53 -19.82 -31.30
C THR A 207 -17.42 -20.33 -30.38
N ASP A 208 -17.69 -21.39 -29.61
CA ASP A 208 -16.70 -21.97 -28.71
C ASP A 208 -15.46 -22.49 -29.47
N GLU A 209 -15.61 -22.96 -30.72
CA GLU A 209 -14.47 -23.40 -31.53
C GLU A 209 -13.55 -22.23 -31.90
N VAL A 210 -14.14 -21.09 -32.31
CA VAL A 210 -13.39 -19.87 -32.60
C VAL A 210 -12.72 -19.34 -31.33
N LEU A 211 -13.41 -19.38 -30.20
CA LEU A 211 -12.85 -18.95 -28.92
C LEU A 211 -11.65 -19.82 -28.51
N GLN A 212 -11.75 -21.15 -28.68
CA GLN A 212 -10.64 -22.08 -28.42
C GLN A 212 -9.47 -21.84 -29.37
N TYR A 213 -9.73 -21.57 -30.66
CA TYR A 213 -8.69 -21.22 -31.61
C TYR A 213 -7.97 -19.92 -31.23
N LEU A 214 -8.72 -18.88 -30.82
CA LEU A 214 -8.14 -17.63 -30.32
C LEU A 214 -7.27 -17.85 -29.06
N LEU A 215 -7.71 -18.71 -28.13
CA LEU A 215 -6.95 -19.06 -26.92
C LEU A 215 -5.69 -19.88 -27.22
N SER A 216 -5.55 -20.46 -28.41
CA SER A 216 -4.38 -21.26 -28.78
C SER A 216 -3.13 -20.43 -29.11
N PHE A 217 -3.27 -19.10 -29.32
CA PHE A 217 -2.18 -18.20 -29.70
C PHE A 217 -0.88 -18.35 -28.87
N PRO A 218 -0.92 -18.44 -27.52
CA PRO A 218 0.29 -18.59 -26.69
C PRO A 218 1.01 -19.92 -26.88
N HIS A 219 0.37 -20.89 -27.53
CA HIS A 219 0.89 -22.24 -27.76
C HIS A 219 1.41 -22.45 -29.19
N LEU A 220 1.32 -21.43 -30.06
CA LEU A 220 1.88 -21.49 -31.41
C LEU A 220 3.41 -21.43 -31.32
N THR A 221 4.08 -22.36 -31.97
CA THR A 221 5.55 -22.49 -31.89
C THR A 221 6.24 -22.25 -33.22
N THR A 222 5.54 -22.45 -34.33
CA THR A 222 6.11 -22.25 -35.66
C THR A 222 5.69 -20.89 -36.23
N SER A 223 6.52 -20.34 -37.12
CA SER A 223 6.19 -19.08 -37.80
C SER A 223 4.99 -19.23 -38.75
N GLU A 224 4.73 -20.45 -39.24
CA GLU A 224 3.58 -20.76 -40.10
C GLU A 224 2.28 -20.70 -39.29
N ASP A 225 2.24 -21.36 -38.12
CA ASP A 225 1.09 -21.32 -37.20
C ASP A 225 0.71 -19.88 -36.80
N ILE A 226 1.72 -19.04 -36.52
CA ILE A 226 1.52 -17.63 -36.16
C ILE A 226 0.92 -16.86 -37.34
N GLN A 227 1.37 -17.13 -38.56
CA GLN A 227 0.88 -16.47 -39.78
C GLN A 227 -0.55 -16.93 -40.12
N ASP A 228 -0.86 -18.21 -39.93
CA ASP A 228 -2.21 -18.76 -40.07
C ASP A 228 -3.17 -18.13 -39.07
N TYR A 229 -2.74 -17.96 -37.82
CA TYR A 229 -3.53 -17.26 -36.80
C TYR A 229 -3.86 -15.81 -37.19
N TYR A 230 -2.89 -15.07 -37.74
CA TYR A 230 -3.13 -13.71 -38.22
C TYR A 230 -4.07 -13.68 -39.43
N THR A 231 -3.92 -14.63 -40.35
CA THR A 231 -4.80 -14.78 -41.52
C THR A 231 -6.23 -15.08 -41.07
N PHE A 232 -6.40 -16.02 -40.14
CA PHE A 232 -7.69 -16.31 -39.51
C PHE A 232 -8.33 -15.07 -38.89
N CYS A 233 -7.57 -14.28 -38.12
CA CYS A 233 -8.09 -13.06 -37.52
C CYS A 233 -8.49 -12.03 -38.60
N ALA A 234 -7.70 -11.88 -39.67
CA ALA A 234 -8.00 -10.95 -40.75
C ALA A 234 -9.23 -11.34 -41.59
N GLU A 235 -9.43 -12.63 -41.81
CA GLU A 235 -10.49 -13.19 -42.66
C GLU A 235 -11.75 -13.60 -41.88
N SER A 236 -11.73 -13.51 -40.54
CA SER A 236 -12.86 -13.88 -39.69
C SER A 236 -14.14 -13.15 -40.10
N THR A 237 -15.27 -13.85 -40.16
CA THR A 237 -16.58 -13.25 -40.43
C THR A 237 -17.08 -12.38 -39.27
N ASN A 238 -16.53 -12.56 -38.07
CA ASN A 238 -16.89 -11.76 -36.91
C ASN A 238 -16.12 -10.43 -36.90
N PRO A 239 -16.80 -9.27 -36.97
CA PRO A 239 -16.12 -7.98 -36.98
C PRO A 239 -15.29 -7.74 -35.72
N LYS A 240 -15.65 -8.29 -34.56
CA LYS A 240 -14.87 -8.16 -33.32
C LYS A 240 -13.58 -8.99 -33.31
N VAL A 241 -13.47 -9.98 -34.19
CA VAL A 241 -12.25 -10.77 -34.40
C VAL A 241 -11.38 -10.14 -35.50
N GLN A 242 -12.00 -9.50 -36.50
CA GLN A 242 -11.29 -8.81 -37.58
C GLN A 242 -10.29 -7.79 -37.03
N GLY A 243 -9.04 -7.87 -37.49
CA GLY A 243 -7.94 -7.01 -37.05
C GLY A 243 -8.25 -5.52 -37.12
N LYS A 244 -9.13 -5.09 -38.04
CA LYS A 244 -9.60 -3.70 -38.13
C LYS A 244 -10.26 -3.21 -36.84
N HIS A 245 -10.98 -4.06 -36.10
CA HIS A 245 -11.58 -3.66 -34.83
C HIS A 245 -10.57 -3.58 -33.68
N TRP A 246 -9.50 -4.37 -33.73
CA TRP A 246 -8.40 -4.28 -32.77
C TRP A 246 -7.57 -3.01 -32.99
N ASP A 247 -7.35 -2.61 -34.25
CA ASP A 247 -6.69 -1.35 -34.61
C ASP A 247 -7.57 -0.11 -34.35
N LEU A 248 -8.90 -0.28 -34.39
CA LEU A 248 -9.88 0.77 -34.09
C LEU A 248 -10.28 0.84 -32.62
N THR A 249 -9.86 -0.12 -31.79
CA THR A 249 -10.04 0.02 -30.34
C THR A 249 -9.07 1.13 -29.94
N PRO A 250 -9.55 2.33 -29.59
CA PRO A 250 -8.64 3.41 -29.35
C PRO A 250 -7.73 3.01 -28.18
N ASN A 251 -6.44 3.32 -28.30
CA ASN A 251 -5.40 2.95 -27.34
C ASN A 251 -5.67 3.51 -25.91
N ASP A 252 -6.79 4.20 -25.71
CA ASP A 252 -7.28 4.87 -24.51
C ASP A 252 -8.43 4.10 -23.79
N THR A 253 -8.85 2.92 -24.28
CA THR A 253 -9.94 2.15 -23.64
C THR A 253 -9.61 1.67 -22.22
N ASN A 254 -8.33 1.70 -21.84
CA ASN A 254 -7.89 1.67 -20.45
C ASN A 254 -7.31 3.06 -20.08
N PRO A 255 -7.85 3.78 -19.08
CA PRO A 255 -7.40 5.13 -18.74
C PRO A 255 -5.94 5.23 -18.27
N ILE A 256 -5.36 4.12 -17.79
CA ILE A 256 -3.92 4.01 -17.51
C ILE A 256 -3.12 3.85 -18.81
N GLU A 257 -3.70 3.24 -19.84
CA GLU A 257 -3.08 3.13 -21.16
C GLU A 257 -3.26 4.41 -21.97
N GLY A 258 -4.27 5.24 -21.72
CA GLY A 258 -4.48 6.51 -22.44
C GLY A 258 -3.33 7.52 -22.31
N SER A 259 -2.71 7.63 -21.13
CA SER A 259 -1.49 8.44 -20.98
C SER A 259 -0.32 7.85 -21.78
N HIS A 260 -0.19 6.51 -21.73
CA HIS A 260 0.83 5.83 -22.52
C HIS A 260 0.53 5.86 -24.01
N ALA A 261 -0.72 5.88 -24.46
CA ALA A 261 -1.11 5.91 -25.86
C ALA A 261 -0.72 7.22 -26.53
N GLN A 262 -0.99 8.35 -25.85
CA GLN A 262 -0.57 9.66 -26.27
C GLN A 262 0.96 9.79 -26.21
N ASP A 263 1.58 9.32 -25.12
CA ASP A 263 3.05 9.23 -25.02
C ASP A 263 3.63 8.27 -26.07
N ASN A 264 2.90 7.27 -26.54
CA ASN A 264 3.35 6.31 -27.55
C ASN A 264 3.17 6.85 -28.97
N GLN A 265 2.23 7.76 -29.18
CA GLN A 265 2.15 8.53 -30.42
C GLN A 265 3.32 9.51 -30.51
N ILE A 266 3.70 10.14 -29.40
CA ILE A 266 4.74 11.18 -29.39
C ILE A 266 6.16 10.59 -29.24
N LYS A 267 6.32 9.59 -28.35
CA LYS A 267 7.58 8.94 -27.95
C LYS A 267 7.57 7.42 -28.15
N PRO A 268 7.21 6.89 -29.33
CA PRO A 268 7.48 5.48 -29.58
C PRO A 268 9.00 5.27 -29.59
N THR A 269 9.46 4.30 -28.81
CA THR A 269 10.87 3.92 -28.65
C THR A 269 11.54 3.46 -29.95
N SER A 270 10.78 3.29 -31.03
CA SER A 270 11.25 2.85 -32.35
C SER A 270 11.25 3.95 -33.42
N ARG A 271 10.96 5.22 -33.09
CA ARG A 271 11.13 6.32 -34.07
C ARG A 271 12.61 6.62 -34.27
N PRO A 272 13.06 6.90 -35.50
CA PRO A 272 14.36 7.51 -35.74
C PRO A 272 14.53 8.75 -34.85
N LEU A 273 15.71 8.91 -34.24
CA LEU A 273 15.98 9.96 -33.26
C LEU A 273 15.56 11.35 -33.73
N LEU A 274 15.84 11.67 -35.00
CA LEU A 274 15.48 12.95 -35.62
C LEU A 274 13.95 13.19 -35.63
N GLU A 275 13.17 12.16 -35.94
CA GLU A 275 11.71 12.26 -35.96
C GLU A 275 11.13 12.46 -34.56
N ALA A 276 11.69 11.77 -33.56
CA ALA A 276 11.31 11.97 -32.17
C ALA A 276 11.63 13.39 -31.68
N ILE A 277 12.77 13.97 -32.08
CA ILE A 277 13.14 15.35 -31.77
C ILE A 277 12.17 16.35 -32.39
N LEU A 278 11.80 16.15 -33.67
CA LEU A 278 10.87 17.04 -34.36
C LEU A 278 9.46 17.01 -33.73
N LEU A 279 8.96 15.83 -33.37
CA LEU A 279 7.66 15.71 -32.68
C LEU A 279 7.67 16.32 -31.28
N ALA A 280 8.77 16.15 -30.54
CA ALA A 280 8.93 16.80 -29.25
C ALA A 280 8.89 18.33 -29.41
N LYS A 281 9.61 18.87 -30.40
CA LYS A 281 9.58 20.31 -30.71
C LYS A 281 8.17 20.81 -31.04
N ASP A 282 7.40 20.06 -31.84
CA ASP A 282 6.03 20.44 -32.18
C ASP A 282 5.10 20.45 -30.96
N LEU A 283 5.29 19.49 -30.04
CA LEU A 283 4.56 19.43 -28.77
C LEU A 283 4.94 20.60 -27.86
N ASP A 284 6.24 20.86 -27.70
CA ASP A 284 6.74 21.98 -26.90
C ASP A 284 6.20 23.32 -27.44
N ALA A 285 6.13 23.48 -28.77
CA ALA A 285 5.55 24.65 -29.41
C ALA A 285 4.01 24.76 -29.22
N GLN A 286 3.30 23.65 -29.05
CA GLN A 286 1.89 23.67 -28.68
C GLN A 286 1.71 24.04 -27.20
N THR A 287 2.52 23.44 -26.32
CA THR A 287 2.50 23.75 -24.89
C THR A 287 2.86 25.20 -24.62
N ALA A 288 3.88 25.75 -25.30
CA ALA A 288 4.23 27.16 -25.23
C ALA A 288 3.07 28.06 -25.66
N ARG A 289 2.39 27.75 -26.77
CA ARG A 289 1.21 28.50 -27.23
C ARG A 289 0.08 28.48 -26.21
N ILE A 290 -0.22 27.32 -25.62
CA ILE A 290 -1.24 27.20 -24.56
C ILE A 290 -0.84 28.07 -23.36
N ILE A 291 0.43 28.05 -22.92
CA ILE A 291 0.91 28.88 -21.81
C ILE A 291 0.79 30.37 -22.15
N GLU A 292 1.18 30.79 -23.35
CA GLU A 292 1.05 32.17 -23.81
C GLU A 292 -0.42 32.62 -23.83
N GLU A 293 -1.33 31.80 -24.33
CA GLU A 293 -2.78 32.06 -24.33
C GLU A 293 -3.35 32.15 -22.90
N MET A 294 -2.89 31.30 -21.98
CA MET A 294 -3.27 31.34 -20.57
C MET A 294 -2.79 32.64 -19.89
N VAL A 295 -1.56 33.07 -20.20
CA VAL A 295 -1.00 34.32 -19.69
C VAL A 295 -1.74 35.52 -20.28
N ALA A 296 -2.00 35.52 -21.59
CA ALA A 296 -2.68 36.62 -22.29
C ALA A 296 -4.15 36.77 -21.87
N SER A 297 -4.86 35.66 -21.70
CA SER A 297 -6.26 35.66 -21.25
C SER A 297 -6.42 35.95 -19.75
N GLY A 298 -5.36 35.77 -18.96
CA GLY A 298 -5.42 35.81 -17.49
C GLY A 298 -6.19 34.64 -16.88
N VAL A 299 -6.62 33.67 -17.70
CA VAL A 299 -7.34 32.47 -17.27
C VAL A 299 -6.35 31.32 -17.17
N LEU A 300 -5.76 31.16 -15.98
CA LEU A 300 -4.94 29.99 -15.68
C LEU A 300 -5.81 28.72 -15.64
N GLU A 301 -5.25 27.62 -16.12
CA GLU A 301 -5.85 26.30 -15.98
C GLU A 301 -6.03 26.07 -14.49
N ASN A 302 -7.26 25.78 -14.09
CA ASN A 302 -7.51 25.41 -12.71
C ASN A 302 -6.83 24.06 -12.46
N PRO A 303 -5.76 23.99 -11.63
CA PRO A 303 -5.04 22.73 -11.40
C PRO A 303 -5.94 21.66 -10.78
N ASN A 304 -7.04 22.08 -10.15
CA ASN A 304 -8.05 21.18 -9.57
C ASN A 304 -9.05 20.65 -10.59
N ASN A 305 -9.03 21.13 -11.84
CA ASN A 305 -9.95 20.75 -12.90
C ASN A 305 -9.29 19.94 -14.03
N SER A 306 -8.01 19.60 -13.88
CA SER A 306 -7.32 18.72 -14.82
C SER A 306 -8.02 17.37 -14.92
N LEU A 307 -7.90 16.70 -16.07
CA LEU A 307 -8.44 15.36 -16.30
C LEU A 307 -7.97 14.40 -15.19
N GLN A 308 -6.69 14.46 -14.83
CA GLN A 308 -6.09 13.68 -13.75
C GLN A 308 -6.72 14.00 -12.38
N ALA A 309 -6.92 15.28 -12.04
CA ALA A 309 -7.57 15.68 -10.80
C ALA A 309 -9.02 15.19 -10.74
N ARG A 310 -9.77 15.29 -11.85
CA ARG A 310 -11.15 14.76 -11.96
C ARG A 310 -11.19 13.26 -11.75
N PHE A 311 -10.25 12.51 -12.34
CA PHE A 311 -10.17 11.05 -12.14
C PHE A 311 -9.81 10.69 -10.71
N LYS A 312 -8.82 11.37 -10.11
CA LYS A 312 -8.45 11.17 -8.71
C LYS A 312 -9.64 11.41 -7.78
N LEU A 313 -10.37 12.51 -8.00
CA LEU A 313 -11.58 12.82 -7.24
C LEU A 313 -12.71 11.80 -7.47
N LYS A 314 -12.91 11.33 -8.71
CA LYS A 314 -13.90 10.29 -9.02
C LYS A 314 -13.55 8.97 -8.32
N ALA A 315 -12.30 8.55 -8.38
CA ALA A 315 -11.80 7.36 -7.70
C ALA A 315 -11.96 7.48 -6.18
N GLN A 316 -11.62 8.63 -5.59
CA GLN A 316 -11.84 8.91 -4.17
C GLN A 316 -13.32 8.87 -3.79
N ARG A 317 -14.22 9.44 -4.61
CA ARG A 317 -15.67 9.38 -4.39
C ARG A 317 -16.18 7.94 -4.45
N GLN A 318 -15.72 7.15 -5.41
CA GLN A 318 -16.06 5.73 -5.53
C GLN A 318 -15.56 4.93 -4.33
N ALA A 319 -14.31 5.14 -3.90
CA ALA A 319 -13.74 4.50 -2.71
C ALA A 319 -14.54 4.84 -1.44
N ARG A 320 -14.88 6.12 -1.23
CA ARG A 320 -15.73 6.55 -0.10
C ARG A 320 -17.13 5.95 -0.16
N ALA A 321 -17.72 5.85 -1.35
CA ALA A 321 -19.03 5.23 -1.53
C ALA A 321 -18.99 3.73 -1.25
N GLN A 322 -17.93 3.03 -1.66
CA GLN A 322 -17.72 1.62 -1.34
C GLN A 322 -17.52 1.41 0.15
N GLU A 323 -16.69 2.24 0.80
CA GLU A 323 -16.45 2.15 2.23
C GLU A 323 -17.75 2.34 3.03
N LYS A 324 -18.55 3.37 2.68
CA LYS A 324 -19.86 3.59 3.31
C LYS A 324 -20.82 2.41 3.12
N ARG A 325 -20.75 1.70 1.99
CA ARG A 325 -21.54 0.48 1.79
C ARG A 325 -21.05 -0.64 2.70
N ARG A 326 -19.74 -0.86 2.80
CA ARG A 326 -19.15 -1.88 3.68
C ARG A 326 -19.49 -1.63 5.14
N THR A 327 -19.43 -0.38 5.61
CA THR A 327 -19.81 -0.05 6.99
C THR A 327 -21.31 -0.27 7.21
N SER A 328 -22.17 0.15 6.28
CA SER A 328 -23.61 -0.09 6.36
C SER A 328 -23.96 -1.59 6.36
N ASP A 329 -23.26 -2.40 5.56
CA ASP A 329 -23.45 -3.85 5.50
C ASP A 329 -22.97 -4.50 6.80
N ALA A 330 -21.83 -4.07 7.34
CA ALA A 330 -21.31 -4.55 8.62
C ALA A 330 -22.25 -4.20 9.80
N GLU A 331 -22.81 -2.99 9.82
CA GLU A 331 -23.83 -2.59 10.80
C GLU A 331 -25.09 -3.45 10.70
N LEU A 332 -25.54 -3.76 9.47
CA LEU A 332 -26.71 -4.61 9.25
C LEU A 332 -26.46 -6.05 9.74
N ILE A 333 -25.27 -6.60 9.49
CA ILE A 333 -24.86 -7.92 9.98
C ILE A 333 -24.85 -7.92 11.52
N THR A 334 -24.17 -6.94 12.13
CA THR A 334 -24.09 -6.78 13.58
C THR A 334 -25.48 -6.67 14.22
N ARG A 335 -26.40 -5.93 13.59
CA ARG A 335 -27.78 -5.78 14.06
C ARG A 335 -28.58 -7.09 13.98
N LYS A 336 -28.36 -7.92 12.95
CA LYS A 336 -28.99 -9.24 12.83
C LYS A 336 -28.46 -10.19 13.91
N GLU A 337 -27.17 -10.19 14.16
CA GLU A 337 -26.53 -11.01 15.20
C GLU A 337 -27.03 -10.61 16.59
N SER A 338 -27.11 -9.31 16.89
CA SER A 338 -27.65 -8.80 18.15
C SER A 338 -29.10 -9.24 18.38
N ARG A 339 -29.97 -9.19 17.35
CA ARG A 339 -31.34 -9.71 17.44
C ARG A 339 -31.37 -11.22 17.70
N ASN A 340 -30.51 -11.99 17.04
CA ASN A 340 -30.42 -13.43 17.23
C ASN A 340 -29.99 -13.74 18.68
N LEU A 341 -28.92 -13.11 19.18
CA LEU A 341 -28.47 -13.27 20.57
C LEU A 341 -29.57 -12.89 21.58
N GLN A 342 -30.31 -11.80 21.33
CA GLN A 342 -31.41 -11.39 22.19
C GLN A 342 -32.55 -12.42 22.21
N SER A 343 -32.87 -13.04 21.07
CA SER A 343 -33.86 -14.13 21.01
C SER A 343 -33.39 -15.38 21.76
N LYS A 344 -32.10 -15.74 21.65
CA LYS A 344 -31.51 -16.85 22.41
C LYS A 344 -31.54 -16.60 23.91
N MET A 345 -31.17 -15.39 24.36
CA MET A 345 -31.24 -15.01 25.77
C MET A 345 -32.66 -15.17 26.32
N LYS A 346 -33.69 -14.69 25.61
CA LYS A 346 -35.08 -14.84 26.04
C LYS A 346 -35.50 -16.31 26.12
N ALA A 347 -35.10 -17.14 25.15
CA ALA A 347 -35.39 -18.58 25.19
C ALA A 347 -34.73 -19.26 26.40
N THR A 348 -33.46 -18.94 26.68
CA THR A 348 -32.76 -19.49 27.87
C THR A 348 -33.35 -18.99 29.19
N GLN A 349 -33.84 -17.75 29.25
CA GLN A 349 -34.52 -17.24 30.45
C GLN A 349 -35.83 -17.99 30.69
N GLN A 350 -36.62 -18.23 29.65
CA GLN A 350 -37.86 -19.01 29.74
C GLN A 350 -37.60 -20.44 30.20
N GLU A 351 -36.59 -21.10 29.63
CA GLU A 351 -36.19 -22.46 30.04
C GLU A 351 -35.77 -22.52 31.52
N ASN A 352 -35.01 -21.53 32.00
CA ASN A 352 -34.64 -21.45 33.41
C ASN A 352 -35.85 -21.23 34.33
N GLU A 353 -36.82 -20.41 33.92
CA GLU A 353 -38.06 -20.25 34.68
C GLU A 353 -38.87 -21.54 34.76
N ASP A 354 -38.93 -22.30 33.66
CA ASP A 354 -39.66 -23.57 33.63
C ASP A 354 -38.96 -24.65 34.45
N LEU A 355 -37.63 -24.71 34.44
CA LEU A 355 -36.84 -25.57 35.33
C LEU A 355 -37.05 -25.20 36.80
N ARG A 356 -37.10 -23.90 37.15
CA ARG A 356 -37.40 -23.46 38.52
C ARG A 356 -38.78 -23.91 38.98
N LYS A 357 -39.80 -23.87 38.11
CA LYS A 357 -41.14 -24.40 38.40
C LYS A 357 -41.12 -25.91 38.62
N GLN A 358 -40.38 -26.66 37.80
CA GLN A 358 -40.24 -28.11 37.96
C GLN A 358 -39.56 -28.47 39.29
N ILE A 359 -38.49 -27.77 39.65
CA ILE A 359 -37.81 -27.95 40.95
C ILE A 359 -38.80 -27.68 42.09
N ALA A 360 -39.58 -26.60 42.02
CA ALA A 360 -40.57 -26.28 43.05
C ALA A 360 -41.64 -27.39 43.21
N LEU A 361 -42.11 -27.98 42.10
CA LEU A 361 -43.06 -29.10 42.12
C LEU A 361 -42.46 -30.36 42.75
N LEU A 362 -41.21 -30.70 42.42
CA LEU A 362 -40.51 -31.84 43.00
C LEU A 362 -40.25 -31.66 44.50
N THR A 363 -39.89 -30.45 44.93
CA THR A 363 -39.68 -30.13 46.35
C THR A 363 -40.98 -30.27 47.15
N GLN A 364 -42.13 -29.87 46.59
CA GLN A 364 -43.43 -30.06 47.25
C GLN A 364 -43.82 -31.54 47.36
N ALA A 365 -43.51 -32.35 46.34
CA ALA A 365 -43.78 -33.78 46.36
C ALA A 365 -42.87 -34.57 47.34
N SER A 366 -41.67 -34.06 47.61
CA SER A 366 -40.70 -34.70 48.49
C SER A 366 -40.77 -34.24 49.95
N ALA A 367 -41.73 -33.38 50.33
CA ALA A 367 -41.90 -32.96 51.70
C ALA A 367 -42.24 -34.17 52.59
N PRO A 368 -41.35 -34.60 53.51
CA PRO A 368 -41.64 -35.70 54.41
C PRO A 368 -42.81 -35.31 55.31
N SER A 369 -43.76 -36.24 55.48
CA SER A 369 -44.89 -36.09 56.40
C SER A 369 -44.35 -35.63 57.78
N PRO A 370 -44.97 -34.63 58.43
CA PRO A 370 -44.44 -34.04 59.66
C PRO A 370 -44.44 -35.10 60.77
N SER A 371 -43.30 -35.74 60.97
CA SER A 371 -43.01 -36.48 62.19
C SER A 371 -42.58 -35.45 63.24
N ASN A 372 -43.45 -35.21 64.22
CA ASN A 372 -43.20 -34.43 65.42
C ASN A 372 -41.95 -34.97 66.13
N SER A 373 -40.79 -34.36 65.86
CA SER A 373 -39.67 -34.38 66.79
C SER A 373 -39.21 -32.93 66.94
N ILE A 374 -39.73 -32.33 68.01
CA ILE A 374 -39.30 -31.05 68.55
C ILE A 374 -37.86 -31.26 69.02
N ILE A 375 -36.90 -30.70 68.28
CA ILE A 375 -35.55 -30.48 68.78
C ILE A 375 -35.42 -28.96 68.85
N ASP A 376 -35.51 -28.45 70.07
CA ASP A 376 -35.14 -27.08 70.43
C ASP A 376 -33.67 -26.86 70.06
N VAL A 377 -33.43 -25.92 69.15
CA VAL A 377 -32.09 -25.38 68.85
C VAL A 377 -32.12 -23.88 69.08
N ASP A 378 -32.60 -23.48 70.26
CA ASP A 378 -32.38 -22.15 70.84
C ASP A 378 -31.09 -22.20 71.67
N ALA A 379 -29.95 -22.22 70.98
CA ALA A 379 -28.66 -21.81 71.51
C ALA A 379 -27.62 -21.94 70.41
N LEU A 380 -27.31 -20.86 69.70
CA LEU A 380 -25.96 -20.54 69.24
C LEU A 380 -25.93 -19.06 68.85
N SER A 381 -25.56 -18.31 69.88
CA SER A 381 -25.24 -16.88 69.91
C SER A 381 -24.09 -16.52 68.97
N ASP A 382 -24.24 -15.35 68.34
CA ASP A 382 -23.22 -14.33 68.06
C ASP A 382 -21.77 -14.67 68.50
N SER A 383 -21.03 -15.37 67.64
CA SER A 383 -19.58 -15.35 67.68
C SER A 383 -19.06 -14.88 66.33
N ASP A 384 -18.64 -13.61 66.30
CA ASP A 384 -17.78 -13.00 65.28
C ASP A 384 -16.39 -13.66 65.31
N ASP A 385 -16.30 -14.94 64.94
CA ASP A 385 -15.02 -15.62 64.76
C ASP A 385 -14.55 -15.40 63.33
N ASP A 386 -13.46 -14.65 63.19
CA ASP A 386 -12.67 -14.49 61.98
C ASP A 386 -12.40 -15.86 61.33
N PHE A 387 -13.17 -16.15 60.28
CA PHE A 387 -13.10 -17.39 59.54
C PHE A 387 -11.80 -17.42 58.74
N ASP A 388 -10.78 -18.06 59.31
CA ASP A 388 -9.45 -18.24 58.72
C ASP A 388 -9.53 -19.09 57.44
N TYR A 389 -9.76 -18.40 56.31
CA TYR A 389 -9.89 -18.98 54.97
C TYR A 389 -8.67 -19.82 54.57
N ALA A 390 -7.49 -19.57 55.18
CA ALA A 390 -6.26 -20.30 54.90
C ALA A 390 -6.25 -21.72 55.50
N ALA A 391 -6.98 -21.95 56.61
CA ALA A 391 -7.11 -23.27 57.22
C ALA A 391 -8.10 -24.16 56.46
N ALA A 392 -9.18 -23.58 55.92
CA ALA A 392 -10.19 -24.32 55.15
C ALA A 392 -9.61 -24.90 53.83
N LEU A 393 -8.70 -24.19 53.18
CA LEU A 393 -7.99 -24.64 51.97
C LEU A 393 -7.10 -25.88 52.20
N LYS A 394 -6.64 -26.12 53.43
CA LYS A 394 -5.80 -27.28 53.78
C LYS A 394 -6.60 -28.51 54.19
N SER A 395 -7.87 -28.35 54.58
CA SER A 395 -8.74 -29.48 54.89
C SER A 395 -9.38 -30.04 53.62
N ASN A 396 -9.42 -31.36 53.48
CA ASN A 396 -9.79 -32.06 52.25
C ASN A 396 -11.31 -32.03 51.93
N VAL A 397 -12.04 -31.03 52.45
CA VAL A 397 -13.51 -30.97 52.51
C VAL A 397 -14.12 -30.20 51.33
N MET A 398 -13.31 -29.49 50.53
CA MET A 398 -13.86 -28.78 49.36
C MET A 398 -14.21 -29.71 48.19
N SER A 399 -15.45 -29.56 47.72
CA SER A 399 -15.98 -30.15 46.50
C SER A 399 -15.00 -29.98 45.32
N PRO A 400 -14.82 -31.00 44.44
CA PRO A 400 -13.92 -30.94 43.30
C PRO A 400 -14.13 -29.71 42.40
N ILE A 401 -15.34 -29.17 42.36
CA ILE A 401 -15.71 -28.00 41.55
C ILE A 401 -15.02 -26.73 42.06
N PHE A 402 -14.95 -26.54 43.38
CA PHE A 402 -14.30 -25.37 43.99
C PHE A 402 -12.78 -25.44 43.88
N LYS A 403 -12.18 -26.63 43.97
CA LYS A 403 -10.75 -26.83 43.72
C LYS A 403 -10.35 -26.49 42.28
N LYS A 404 -11.23 -26.73 41.31
CA LYS A 404 -11.00 -26.38 39.91
C LYS A 404 -11.04 -24.86 39.70
N MET A 405 -12.04 -24.18 40.25
CA MET A 405 -12.13 -22.71 40.17
C MET A 405 -10.94 -22.01 40.85
N ALA A 406 -10.51 -22.47 42.03
CA ALA A 406 -9.35 -21.89 42.70
C ALA A 406 -8.04 -22.07 41.91
N ARG A 407 -7.91 -23.18 41.16
CA ARG A 407 -6.73 -23.46 40.34
C ARG A 407 -6.73 -22.65 39.03
N ASP A 408 -7.90 -22.38 38.47
CA ASP A 408 -8.05 -21.60 37.22
C ASP A 408 -7.86 -20.08 37.45
N TYR A 409 -7.96 -19.60 38.70
CA TYR A 409 -7.78 -18.19 39.08
C TYR A 409 -6.47 -17.89 39.84
N ALA A 410 -5.63 -18.90 40.10
CA ALA A 410 -4.31 -18.68 40.68
C ALA A 410 -3.36 -18.14 39.59
N MET A 411 -3.08 -16.84 39.62
CA MET A 411 -2.08 -16.18 38.78
C MET A 411 -0.72 -16.90 38.92
N PRO A 412 0.01 -17.16 37.82
CA PRO A 412 1.34 -17.77 37.89
C PRO A 412 2.29 -16.82 38.62
N GLY A 413 2.78 -17.29 39.76
CA GLY A 413 3.78 -16.59 40.57
C GLY A 413 5.08 -16.40 39.80
N VAL A 414 5.65 -15.23 39.99
CA VAL A 414 7.00 -14.84 39.60
C VAL A 414 7.99 -15.79 40.27
N ASP A 415 8.70 -16.58 39.47
CA ASP A 415 9.84 -17.36 39.93
C ASP A 415 11.00 -16.40 40.21
N ASP A 416 11.25 -16.19 41.50
CA ASP A 416 12.39 -15.44 42.03
C ASP A 416 13.65 -16.32 41.94
N GLU A 417 14.29 -16.36 40.76
CA GLU A 417 15.62 -16.95 40.60
C GLU A 417 16.69 -15.93 41.02
N SER A 418 17.14 -16.05 42.27
CA SER A 418 18.46 -15.58 42.69
C SER A 418 19.30 -16.76 43.17
N ASN A 419 20.22 -17.21 42.31
CA ASN A 419 21.45 -17.89 42.69
C ASN A 419 22.53 -17.69 41.63
#